data_AF-A0A448IJF5-F1
#
_entry.id   AF-A0A448IJF5-F1
#
_cell.length_a   1.000
_cell.length_b   1.000
_cell.length_c   1.000
_cell.angle_alpha   90.00
_cell.angle_beta   90.00
_cell.angle_gamma   90.00
#
_symmetry.space_group_name_H-M   'P 1'
#
loop_
_entity.id
_entity.type
_entity.pdbx_description
1 polymer ?
#
loop_
_entity_poly.entity_id
_entity_poly.type
_entity_poly.pdbx_seq_one_letter_code
_entity_poly.pdbx_strand_id
1 'polypeptide(L)'
;MDCISGKADPVEYLLVPSAAMGRDIAVAFQGGGPHAVVLVDAFNAAPEVSNWVTAGDAMATLAGRGISVIAPAGGAWSLYTDWEQDGSRQWETFLSTELPD
;
A
#
# COMPACT_ATOMS: atom_id res chain seq x y z
N MET A 1 -33.06 -3.81 4.13
CA MET A 1 -31.84 -4.60 4.38
C MET A 1 -31.13 -4.64 3.05
N ASP A 2 -30.39 -3.57 2.73
CA ASP A 2 -29.77 -3.43 1.42
C ASP A 2 -28.49 -4.25 1.42
N CYS A 3 -28.51 -5.35 0.67
CA CYS A 3 -27.32 -6.12 0.37
C CYS A 3 -26.47 -5.27 -0.58
N ILE A 4 -25.47 -4.57 -0.06
CA ILE A 4 -24.40 -3.99 -0.87
C ILE A 4 -23.67 -5.19 -1.50
N SER A 5 -24.05 -5.52 -2.73
CA SER A 5 -23.24 -6.37 -3.59
C SER A 5 -22.00 -5.56 -3.97
N GLY A 6 -20.98 -5.59 -3.11
CA GLY A 6 -19.71 -4.93 -3.34
C GLY A 6 -19.01 -5.56 -4.53
N LYS A 7 -19.22 -4.99 -5.72
CA LYS A 7 -18.34 -5.23 -6.86
C LYS A 7 -16.99 -4.65 -6.42
N ALA A 8 -15.96 -5.49 -6.31
CA ALA A 8 -14.62 -5.01 -6.00
C ALA A 8 -14.20 -4.03 -7.11
N ASP A 9 -13.64 -2.89 -6.72
CA ASP A 9 -13.12 -1.93 -7.70
C ASP A 9 -11.93 -2.56 -8.45
N PRO A 10 -11.62 -2.07 -9.66
CA PRO A 10 -10.40 -2.47 -10.34
C PRO A 10 -9.18 -2.12 -9.49
N VAL A 11 -8.09 -2.88 -9.67
CA VAL A 11 -6.81 -2.54 -9.07
C VAL A 11 -6.24 -1.31 -9.78
N GLU A 12 -5.89 -0.29 -9.00
CA GLU A 12 -5.24 0.94 -9.43
C GLU A 12 -3.76 0.91 -9.03
N TYR A 13 -2.90 1.42 -9.91
CA TYR A 13 -1.47 1.58 -9.63
C TYR A 13 -1.17 3.07 -9.56
N LEU A 14 -1.02 3.55 -8.33
CA LEU A 14 -0.89 4.96 -8.00
C LEU A 14 0.57 5.33 -7.75
N LEU A 15 0.89 6.59 -8.02
CA LEU A 15 2.11 7.24 -7.57
C LEU A 15 1.71 8.24 -6.49
N VAL A 16 1.94 7.89 -5.23
CA VAL A 16 1.56 8.69 -4.06
C VAL A 16 2.76 9.55 -3.66
N PRO A 17 2.67 10.89 -3.70
CA PRO A 17 3.77 11.75 -3.31
C PRO A 17 4.10 11.58 -1.82
N SER A 18 5.37 11.35 -1.49
CA SER A 18 5.89 11.43 -0.13
C SER A 18 6.73 12.69 0.02
N ALA A 19 6.23 13.64 0.81
CA ALA A 19 6.98 14.86 1.12
C ALA A 19 8.19 14.52 2.00
N ALA A 20 8.02 13.60 2.96
CA ALA A 20 9.06 13.15 3.86
C ALA A 20 10.22 12.47 3.13
N MET A 21 9.94 11.69 2.08
CA MET A 21 10.97 11.00 1.29
C MET A 21 11.37 11.74 0.00
N GLY A 22 10.71 12.87 -0.32
CA GLY A 22 11.00 13.70 -1.49
C GLY A 22 10.81 12.98 -2.84
N ARG A 23 9.93 11.98 -2.91
CA ARG A 23 9.65 11.21 -4.12
C ARG A 23 8.24 10.62 -4.10
N ASP A 24 7.77 10.19 -5.26
CA ASP A 24 6.54 9.40 -5.36
C ASP A 24 6.81 7.93 -4.97
N ILE A 25 5.84 7.32 -4.31
CA ILE A 25 5.83 5.92 -3.90
C ILE A 25 4.78 5.18 -4.73
N ALA A 26 5.19 4.08 -5.37
CA ALA A 26 4.27 3.22 -6.10
C ALA A 26 3.38 2.45 -5.12
N VAL A 27 2.07 2.55 -5.29
CA VAL A 27 1.05 1.93 -4.43
C VAL A 27 0.04 1.21 -5.30
N ALA A 28 -0.12 -0.09 -5.10
CA ALA A 28 -1.28 -0.79 -5.62
C ALA A 28 -2.46 -0.58 -4.67
N PHE A 29 -3.58 -0.11 -5.21
CA PHE A 29 -4.80 0.18 -4.46
C PHE A 29 -5.98 -0.59 -5.05
N GLN A 30 -6.87 -1.07 -4.19
CA GLN A 30 -8.15 -1.60 -4.62
C GLN A 30 -9.23 -1.16 -3.63
N GLY A 31 -10.20 -0.42 -4.16
CA GLY A 31 -11.37 0.00 -3.40
C GLY A 31 -12.26 -1.17 -2.99
N GLY A 32 -12.77 -1.09 -1.77
CA GLY A 32 -13.73 -2.07 -1.25
C GLY A 32 -14.52 -1.63 -0.02
N GLY A 33 -14.16 -0.51 0.62
CA GLY A 33 -14.88 0.05 1.76
C GLY A 33 -14.16 1.24 2.42
N PRO A 34 -14.74 1.84 3.48
CA PRO A 34 -14.19 3.01 4.16
C PRO A 34 -12.97 2.71 5.05
N HIS A 35 -12.66 1.43 5.27
CA HIS A 35 -11.47 0.97 6.00
C HIS A 35 -10.56 0.20 5.06
N ALA A 36 -9.25 0.28 5.30
CA ALA A 36 -8.24 -0.36 4.47
C ALA A 36 -7.33 -1.28 5.29
N VAL A 37 -6.82 -2.31 4.61
CA VAL A 37 -5.65 -3.07 5.07
C VAL A 37 -4.43 -2.63 4.29
N VAL A 38 -3.35 -2.31 5.01
CA VAL A 38 -2.05 -1.97 4.43
C VAL A 38 -1.16 -3.21 4.46
N LEU A 39 -0.78 -3.71 3.28
CA LEU A 39 0.03 -4.89 3.10
C LEU A 39 1.49 -4.50 2.91
N VAL A 40 2.25 -4.67 3.97
CA VAL A 40 3.67 -4.31 4.04
C VAL A 40 4.52 -5.50 3.58
N ASP A 41 5.37 -5.28 2.57
CA ASP A 41 6.21 -6.35 2.01
C ASP A 41 7.26 -6.85 3.02
N ALA A 42 7.77 -8.06 2.75
CA ALA A 42 8.94 -8.58 3.41
C ALA A 42 10.22 -7.76 3.11
N PHE A 43 11.34 -8.17 3.69
CA PHE A 43 12.61 -7.45 3.62
C PHE A 43 13.12 -7.19 2.19
N ASN A 44 12.81 -8.09 1.26
CA ASN A 44 13.15 -8.03 -0.16
C ASN A 44 12.02 -7.42 -1.02
N ALA A 45 11.34 -6.38 -0.52
CA ALA A 45 10.27 -5.70 -1.24
C ALA A 45 10.70 -5.34 -2.68
N ALA A 46 9.83 -5.60 -3.66
CA ALA A 46 10.13 -5.26 -5.04
C ALA A 46 9.95 -3.74 -5.27
N PRO A 47 10.73 -3.13 -6.19
CA PRO A 47 10.77 -1.68 -6.34
C PRO A 47 9.51 -1.08 -6.98
N GLU A 48 8.86 -1.80 -7.90
CA GLU A 48 7.78 -1.26 -8.74
C GLU A 48 6.39 -1.72 -8.31
N VAL A 49 6.25 -2.97 -7.87
CA VAL A 49 4.99 -3.58 -7.45
C VAL A 49 5.23 -4.44 -6.22
N SER A 50 4.41 -4.30 -5.19
CA SER A 50 4.53 -5.10 -3.96
C SER A 50 4.45 -6.60 -4.25
N ASN A 51 5.26 -7.38 -3.53
CA ASN A 51 5.24 -8.83 -3.58
C ASN A 51 3.90 -9.42 -3.11
N TRP A 52 3.12 -8.70 -2.30
CA TRP A 52 1.75 -9.10 -1.96
C TRP A 52 0.81 -9.11 -3.17
N VAL A 53 1.03 -8.23 -4.15
CA VAL A 53 0.24 -8.21 -5.39
C VAL A 53 0.64 -9.37 -6.30
N THR A 54 1.94 -9.64 -6.42
CA THR A 54 2.47 -10.62 -7.37
C THR A 54 2.53 -12.04 -6.80
N ALA A 55 3.40 -12.27 -5.81
CA ALA A 55 3.58 -13.57 -5.18
C ALA A 55 2.46 -13.92 -4.20
N GLY A 56 1.83 -12.92 -3.59
CA GLY A 56 0.81 -13.09 -2.55
C GLY A 56 -0.64 -13.19 -3.06
N ASP A 57 -0.92 -12.83 -4.31
CA ASP A 57 -2.28 -12.77 -4.89
C ASP A 57 -3.30 -12.04 -3.99
N ALA A 58 -2.85 -11.01 -3.27
CA ALA A 58 -3.63 -10.41 -2.20
C ALA A 58 -4.84 -9.63 -2.71
N MET A 59 -4.71 -8.99 -3.87
CA MET A 59 -5.78 -8.19 -4.50
C MET A 59 -6.99 -9.08 -4.81
N ALA A 60 -6.77 -10.24 -5.44
CA ALA A 60 -7.85 -11.19 -5.70
C ALA A 60 -8.40 -11.82 -4.40
N THR A 61 -7.51 -12.15 -3.46
CA THR A 61 -7.88 -12.81 -2.20
C THR A 61 -8.78 -11.96 -1.30
N LEU A 62 -8.55 -10.65 -1.28
CA LEU A 62 -9.24 -9.69 -0.42
C LEU A 62 -10.36 -8.92 -1.13
N ALA A 63 -10.49 -9.07 -2.45
CA ALA A 63 -11.56 -8.48 -3.25
C ALA A 63 -12.96 -8.77 -2.68
N GLY A 64 -13.81 -7.75 -2.69
CA GLY A 64 -15.24 -7.90 -2.36
C GLY A 64 -15.53 -8.17 -0.88
N ARG A 65 -14.55 -8.02 0.02
CA ARG A 65 -14.71 -8.26 1.47
C ARG A 65 -15.17 -7.04 2.28
N GLY A 66 -15.56 -5.95 1.62
CA GLY A 66 -15.98 -4.72 2.31
C GLY A 66 -14.81 -3.90 2.89
N ILE A 67 -13.57 -4.22 2.50
CA ILE A 67 -12.34 -3.53 2.90
C ILE A 67 -11.58 -3.11 1.64
N SER A 68 -10.95 -1.95 1.69
CA SER A 68 -9.99 -1.54 0.67
C SER A 68 -8.62 -2.18 0.94
N VAL A 69 -7.81 -2.37 -0.10
CA VAL A 69 -6.47 -2.98 0.00
C VAL A 69 -5.45 -1.99 -0.51
N ILE A 70 -4.40 -1.78 0.27
CA ILE A 70 -3.29 -0.88 -0.08
C ILE A 70 -1.98 -1.67 0.03
N ALA A 71 -1.17 -1.68 -1.03
CA ALA A 71 0.10 -2.41 -1.07
C ALA A 71 1.21 -1.50 -1.64
N PRO A 72 1.97 -0.78 -0.78
CA PRO A 72 3.09 0.04 -1.20
C PRO A 72 4.29 -0.82 -1.63
N ALA A 73 4.95 -0.44 -2.71
CA ALA A 73 6.17 -1.05 -3.21
C ALA A 73 7.43 -0.29 -2.73
N GLY A 74 8.61 -0.88 -2.93
CA GLY A 74 9.90 -0.19 -2.76
C GLY A 74 10.44 -0.10 -1.34
N GLY A 75 9.76 -0.65 -0.34
CA GLY A 75 10.16 -0.64 1.08
C GLY A 75 11.32 -1.56 1.46
N ALA A 76 12.16 -1.98 0.51
CA ALA A 76 13.17 -3.00 0.77
C ALA A 76 14.21 -2.53 1.79
N TRP A 77 14.60 -3.42 2.70
CA TRP A 77 15.61 -3.15 3.74
C TRP A 77 15.28 -1.96 4.66
N SER A 78 14.01 -1.55 4.75
CA SER A 78 13.62 -0.33 5.46
C SER A 78 13.11 -0.55 6.88
N LEU A 79 12.65 -1.77 7.20
CA LEU A 79 11.82 -2.07 8.39
C LEU A 79 10.55 -1.20 8.50
N TYR A 80 10.20 -0.46 7.44
CA TYR A 80 9.10 0.48 7.41
C TYR A 80 9.09 1.48 8.57
N THR A 81 10.29 1.95 8.94
CA THR A 81 10.50 2.97 9.96
C THR A 81 11.15 4.22 9.36
N ASP A 82 11.18 5.29 10.15
CA ASP A 82 11.89 6.52 9.82
C ASP A 82 13.36 6.40 10.25
N TRP A 83 14.27 6.47 9.28
CA TRP A 83 15.70 6.31 9.53
C TRP A 83 16.33 7.65 9.89
N GLU A 84 17.06 7.68 11.01
CA GLU A 84 17.70 8.91 11.53
C GLU A 84 18.75 9.51 10.58
N GLN A 85 19.46 8.67 9.83
CA GLN A 85 20.59 9.06 8.97
C GLN A 85 20.32 8.81 7.48
N ASP A 86 19.09 8.43 7.12
CA ASP A 86 18.67 8.21 5.74
C ASP A 86 17.28 8.83 5.50
N GLY A 87 17.29 10.09 5.08
CA GLY A 87 16.07 10.83 4.73
C GLY A 87 15.30 10.23 3.55
N SER A 88 15.88 9.30 2.78
CA SER A 88 15.16 8.58 1.74
C SER A 88 14.27 7.45 2.30
N ARG A 89 14.37 7.14 3.60
CA ARG A 89 13.62 6.10 4.30
C ARG A 89 12.82 6.70 5.46
N GLN A 90 11.73 7.37 5.11
CA GLN A 90 10.76 7.91 6.08
C GLN A 90 9.43 7.17 5.92
N TRP A 91 9.49 5.84 6.08
CA TRP A 91 8.37 4.95 5.79
C TRP A 91 7.29 4.97 6.86
N GLU A 92 7.64 5.22 8.12
CA GLU A 92 6.64 5.33 9.19
C GLU A 92 5.82 6.59 8.99
N THR A 93 6.46 7.72 8.68
CA THR A 93 5.77 8.96 8.30
C THR A 93 4.86 8.74 7.08
N PHE A 94 5.36 8.13 6.01
CA PHE A 94 4.55 7.85 4.82
C PHE A 94 3.32 7.00 5.13
N LEU A 95 3.48 5.87 5.82
CA LEU A 95 2.38 4.94 6.08
C LEU A 95 1.35 5.47 7.08
N SER A 96 1.78 6.25 8.07
CA SER A 96 0.91 6.69 9.17
C SER A 96 0.24 8.04 8.94
N THR A 97 0.86 8.90 8.10
CA THR A 97 0.44 10.29 7.95
C THR A 97 0.16 10.65 6.49
N GLU A 98 1.07 10.33 5.56
CA GLU A 98 0.91 10.79 4.16
C GLU A 98 -0.05 9.92 3.33
N LEU A 99 -0.11 8.62 3.61
CA LEU A 99 -0.93 7.66 2.86
C LEU A 99 -2.44 7.69 3.19
N PRO A 100 -2.88 7.96 4.43
CA PRO A 100 -4.31 8.05 4.75
C PRO A 100 -5.04 9.31 4.22
N ASP A 101 -4.28 10.32 3.79
CA ASP A 101 -4.78 11.63 3.32
C ASP A 101 -5.13 11.65 1.82
#